data_AF-A0AAW6MDH7-F1
#
_entry.id   AF-A0AAW6MDH7-F1
#
_cell.length_a   1.000
_cell.length_b   1.000
_cell.length_c   1.000
_cell.angle_alpha   90.00
_cell.angle_beta   90.00
_cell.angle_gamma   90.00
#
_symmetry.space_group_name_H-M   'P 1'
#
loop_
_entity.id
_entity.type
_entity.pdbx_description
1 polymer ?
#
loop_
_entity_poly.entity_id
_entity_poly.type
_entity_poly.pdbx_seq_one_letter_code
_entity_poly.pdbx_strand_id
1 'polypeptide(L)'
;DFSVPEYMERKLRIIDTSRPHVWLMTGMSDFSDWKPEWNAEIFERISSNPQHAYIFLTKRPDKISLSSDDENVWMGVTVTRSSEKRRIDDLKKNIKARHY
;
A
#
# COMPACT_ATOMS: atom_id res chain seq x y z
N ASP A 1 4.00 13.04 16.97
CA ASP A 1 5.41 12.86 16.60
C ASP A 1 5.43 12.17 15.25
N PHE A 2 6.09 12.74 14.22
CA PHE A 2 6.08 12.15 12.87
C PHE A 2 6.95 10.89 12.75
N SER A 3 7.77 10.59 13.76
CA SER A 3 8.58 9.38 13.80
C SER A 3 7.81 8.13 14.25
N VAL A 4 6.62 8.32 14.85
CA VAL A 4 5.77 7.23 15.32
C VAL A 4 4.55 7.14 14.39
N PRO A 5 4.39 6.04 13.63
CA PRO A 5 3.22 5.89 12.78
C PRO A 5 1.96 5.73 13.63
N GLU A 6 0.89 6.41 13.22
CA GLU A 6 -0.41 6.35 13.87
C GLU A 6 -1.44 5.76 12.91
N TYR A 7 -2.21 4.78 13.41
CA TYR A 7 -3.29 4.18 12.67
C TYR A 7 -4.62 4.85 12.98
N MET A 8 -5.34 5.23 11.92
CA MET A 8 -6.61 5.94 12.02
C MET A 8 -7.74 5.09 11.45
N GLU A 9 -8.20 4.10 12.22
CA GLU A 9 -9.28 3.18 11.83
C GLU A 9 -10.51 3.91 11.26
N ARG A 10 -10.89 5.05 11.85
CA ARG A 10 -12.01 5.88 11.38
C ARG A 10 -11.91 6.31 9.91
N LYS A 11 -10.70 6.42 9.36
CA LYS A 11 -10.48 6.79 7.96
C LYS A 11 -10.77 5.65 6.99
N LEU A 12 -10.75 4.39 7.43
CA LEU A 12 -11.15 3.26 6.58
C LEU A 12 -12.61 3.31 6.19
N ARG A 13 -13.47 3.96 6.98
CA ARG A 13 -14.88 4.14 6.60
C ARG A 13 -15.06 4.97 5.32
N ILE A 14 -14.06 5.74 4.92
CA ILE A 14 -14.10 6.56 3.70
C ILE A 14 -14.10 5.67 2.45
N ILE A 15 -13.52 4.47 2.52
CA ILE A 15 -13.41 3.53 1.40
C ILE A 15 -14.57 2.52 1.35
N ASP A 16 -15.59 2.67 2.21
CA ASP A 16 -16.79 1.81 2.22
C ASP A 16 -17.91 2.35 1.29
N THR A 17 -17.60 3.32 0.42
CA THR A 17 -18.58 3.93 -0.47
C THR A 17 -18.80 3.10 -1.74
N SER A 18 -20.05 2.96 -2.17
CA SER A 18 -20.40 2.19 -3.37
C SER A 18 -19.92 2.83 -4.68
N ARG A 19 -19.64 4.14 -4.69
CA ARG A 19 -19.17 4.84 -5.88
C ARG A 19 -17.70 4.49 -6.14
N PRO A 20 -17.30 4.05 -7.35
CA PRO A 20 -15.90 3.79 -7.68
C PRO A 20 -15.00 5.01 -7.47
N HIS A 21 -13.80 4.78 -6.95
CA HIS A 21 -12.79 5.80 -6.65
C HIS A 21 -11.39 5.19 -6.78
N VAL A 22 -10.40 6.06 -6.97
CA VAL A 22 -8.98 5.71 -6.89
C VAL A 22 -8.41 6.31 -5.60
N TRP A 23 -7.85 5.47 -4.73
CA TRP A 23 -7.35 5.85 -3.42
C TRP A 23 -5.83 5.71 -3.34
N LEU A 24 -5.13 6.80 -2.98
CA LEU A 24 -3.72 6.72 -2.59
C LEU A 24 -3.64 6.39 -1.09
N MET A 25 -3.25 5.15 -0.77
CA MET A 25 -3.26 4.62 0.60
C MET A 25 -2.06 5.06 1.45
N THR A 26 -1.05 5.66 0.81
CA THR A 26 0.25 6.00 1.38
C THR A 26 0.56 7.50 1.27
N GLY A 27 -0.49 8.34 1.21
CA GLY A 27 -0.34 9.78 1.03
C GLY A 27 0.35 10.50 2.20
N MET A 28 0.28 9.94 3.40
CA MET A 28 0.82 10.55 4.64
C MET A 28 1.74 9.59 5.42
N SER A 29 2.03 8.40 4.87
CA SER A 29 2.81 7.36 5.54
C SER A 29 3.44 6.41 4.53
N ASP A 30 4.38 5.59 4.99
CA ASP A 30 4.94 4.48 4.21
C ASP A 30 4.54 3.17 4.87
N PHE A 31 3.91 2.26 4.12
CA PHE A 31 3.41 1.01 4.67
C PHE A 31 4.50 0.03 5.09
N SER A 32 5.77 0.32 4.75
CA SER A 32 6.93 -0.38 5.31
C SER A 32 7.04 -0.24 6.84
N ASP A 33 6.44 0.80 7.42
CA ASP A 33 6.47 1.06 8.87
C ASP A 33 5.14 0.71 9.55
N TRP A 34 4.15 0.21 8.81
CA TRP A 34 2.87 -0.17 9.39
C TRP A 34 3.02 -1.46 10.17
N LYS A 35 2.29 -1.54 11.29
CA LYS A 35 2.23 -2.79 12.05
C LYS A 35 1.49 -3.87 11.24
N PRO A 36 1.85 -5.15 11.40
CA PRO A 36 1.21 -6.24 10.66
C PRO A 36 -0.31 -6.28 10.81
N GLU A 37 -0.84 -5.96 12.00
CA GLU A 37 -2.28 -5.92 12.26
C GLU A 37 -3.00 -4.83 11.43
N TRP A 38 -2.37 -3.69 11.18
CA TRP A 38 -2.95 -2.62 10.35
C TRP A 38 -2.96 -3.03 8.88
N ASN A 39 -1.88 -3.65 8.41
CA ASN A 39 -1.84 -4.20 7.06
C ASN A 39 -2.97 -5.22 6.86
N ALA A 40 -3.13 -6.17 7.78
CA ALA A 40 -4.18 -7.18 7.68
C ALA A 40 -5.58 -6.55 7.55
N GLU A 41 -5.93 -5.62 8.43
CA GLU A 41 -7.25 -4.97 8.42
C GLU A 41 -7.49 -4.14 7.14
N ILE A 42 -6.47 -3.39 6.69
CA ILE A 42 -6.58 -2.56 5.49
C ILE A 42 -6.79 -3.43 4.25
N PHE A 43 -5.99 -4.50 4.09
CA PHE A 43 -6.11 -5.38 2.93
C PHE A 43 -7.42 -6.19 2.96
N GLU A 44 -7.89 -6.63 4.13
CA GLU A 44 -9.22 -7.24 4.26
C GLU A 44 -10.32 -6.28 3.78
N ARG A 45 -10.21 -4.98 4.11
CA ARG A 45 -11.18 -3.98 3.66
C ARG A 45 -11.10 -3.70 2.17
N ILE A 46 -9.89 -3.70 1.60
CA ILE A 46 -9.66 -3.53 0.16
C ILE A 46 -10.30 -4.68 -0.62
N SER A 47 -10.11 -5.92 -0.18
CA SER A 47 -10.73 -7.09 -0.82
C SER A 47 -12.27 -7.03 -0.76
N SER A 48 -12.81 -6.44 0.30
CA SER A 48 -14.25 -6.23 0.48
C SER A 48 -14.83 -5.11 -0.40
N ASN A 49 -13.99 -4.28 -1.02
CA ASN A 49 -14.40 -3.14 -1.84
C ASN A 49 -13.77 -3.18 -3.26
N PRO A 50 -14.13 -4.19 -4.09
CA PRO A 50 -13.55 -4.40 -5.41
C PRO A 50 -13.86 -3.30 -6.43
N GLN A 51 -14.85 -2.43 -6.17
CA GLN A 51 -15.23 -1.31 -7.03
C GLN A 51 -14.20 -0.17 -7.04
N HIS A 52 -13.31 -0.12 -6.06
CA HIS A 52 -12.27 0.89 -5.97
C HIS A 52 -10.98 0.45 -6.66
N ALA A 53 -10.05 1.38 -6.81
CA ALA A 53 -8.66 1.08 -7.12
C ALA A 53 -7.75 1.67 -6.04
N TYR A 54 -6.79 0.89 -5.55
CA TYR A 54 -5.92 1.28 -4.45
C TYR A 54 -4.46 1.36 -4.90
N ILE A 55 -3.86 2.53 -4.74
CA ILE A 55 -2.47 2.79 -5.10
C ILE A 55 -1.64 2.84 -3.82
N PHE A 56 -0.58 2.03 -3.79
CA PHE A 56 0.43 2.02 -2.73
C PHE A 56 1.77 2.43 -3.30
N LEU A 57 2.47 3.34 -2.61
CA LEU A 57 3.84 3.72 -2.92
C LEU A 57 4.70 3.56 -1.67
N THR A 58 5.87 2.94 -1.83
CA THR A 58 6.88 2.85 -0.77
C THR A 58 8.23 3.43 -1.23
N LYS A 59 9.04 3.86 -0.26
CA LYS A 59 10.45 4.21 -0.43
C LYS A 59 11.38 3.08 0.06
N ARG A 60 10.84 2.07 0.75
CA ARG A 60 11.59 0.98 1.40
C ARG A 60 10.97 -0.39 1.08
N PRO A 61 10.94 -0.79 -0.20
CA PRO A 61 10.42 -2.11 -0.60
C PRO A 61 11.24 -3.28 -0.01
N ASP A 62 12.48 -3.03 0.38
CA ASP A 62 13.39 -3.99 1.03
C ASP A 62 12.91 -4.45 2.41
N LYS A 63 12.05 -3.66 3.07
CA LYS A 63 11.53 -3.94 4.42
C LYS A 63 10.16 -4.61 4.43
N ILE A 64 9.54 -4.75 3.27
CA ILE A 64 8.17 -5.27 3.17
C ILE A 64 8.25 -6.75 2.80
N SER A 65 7.32 -7.54 3.31
CA SER A 65 7.05 -8.90 2.83
C SER A 65 5.54 -9.03 2.74
N LEU A 66 5.00 -8.89 1.53
CA LEU A 66 3.55 -8.83 1.30
C LEU A 66 3.17 -9.60 0.04
N SER A 67 2.03 -10.29 0.12
CA SER A 67 1.40 -10.96 -1.02
C SER A 67 -0.07 -10.60 -1.04
N SER A 68 -0.56 -10.13 -2.18
CA SER A 68 -1.97 -9.82 -2.41
C SER A 68 -2.34 -10.28 -3.81
N ASP A 69 -3.46 -11.00 -3.92
CA ASP A 69 -4.03 -11.42 -5.19
C ASP A 69 -5.16 -10.50 -5.65
N ASP A 70 -5.32 -9.35 -4.99
CA ASP A 70 -6.38 -8.39 -5.26
C ASP A 70 -6.16 -7.69 -6.62
N GLU A 71 -7.15 -7.77 -7.49
CA GLU A 71 -7.14 -7.13 -8.81
C GLU A 71 -7.23 -5.60 -8.74
N ASN A 72 -7.68 -5.07 -7.61
CA ASN A 72 -7.85 -3.64 -7.38
C ASN A 72 -6.68 -3.00 -6.60
N VAL A 73 -5.49 -3.64 -6.60
CA VAL A 73 -4.30 -3.14 -5.90
C VAL A 73 -3.16 -2.89 -6.89
N TRP A 74 -2.61 -1.67 -6.84
CA TRP A 74 -1.44 -1.24 -7.61
C TRP A 74 -0.28 -0.89 -6.68
N MET A 75 0.85 -1.58 -6.86
CA MET A 75 2.03 -1.45 -6.02
C MET A 75 3.15 -0.73 -6.76
N GLY A 76 3.51 0.46 -6.30
CA GLY A 76 4.62 1.23 -6.85
C GLY A 76 5.74 1.49 -5.86
N VAL A 77 6.86 1.97 -6.40
CA VAL A 77 8.03 2.36 -5.62
C VAL A 77 8.54 3.71 -6.05
N THR A 78 8.94 4.54 -5.09
CA THR A 78 9.47 5.87 -5.37
C THR A 78 10.96 5.78 -5.74
N VAL A 79 11.28 6.23 -6.96
CA VAL A 79 12.65 6.36 -7.47
C VAL A 79 12.86 7.82 -7.90
N THR A 80 13.80 8.51 -7.25
CA THR A 80 14.11 9.92 -7.54
C THR A 80 15.47 10.10 -8.21
N ARG A 81 16.34 9.09 -8.14
CA ARG A 81 17.70 9.10 -8.72
C ARG A 81 18.07 7.74 -9.27
N SER A 82 19.00 7.70 -10.22
CA SER A 82 19.47 6.45 -10.85
C SER A 82 20.03 5.42 -9.87
N SER A 83 20.67 5.87 -8.77
CA SER A 83 21.20 4.99 -7.73
C SER A 83 20.12 4.20 -6.98
N GLU A 84 18.85 4.63 -7.06
CA GLU A 84 17.72 4.00 -6.37
C GLU A 84 16.98 2.99 -7.25
N LYS A 85 17.38 2.78 -8.51
CA LYS A 85 16.70 1.86 -9.45
C LYS A 85 16.54 0.44 -8.92
N ARG A 86 17.48 -0.02 -8.08
CA ARG A 86 17.41 -1.32 -7.40
C ARG A 86 16.09 -1.53 -6.64
N ARG A 87 15.47 -0.45 -6.15
CA ARG A 87 14.17 -0.52 -5.45
C ARG A 87 13.05 -1.11 -6.32
N ILE A 88 13.13 -1.03 -7.65
CA ILE A 88 12.17 -1.65 -8.57
C ILE A 88 12.26 -3.17 -8.49
N ASP A 89 13.49 -3.70 -8.41
CA ASP A 89 13.72 -5.14 -8.29
C ASP A 89 13.32 -5.62 -6.89
N ASP A 90 13.68 -4.87 -5.84
CA ASP A 90 13.29 -5.18 -4.46
C ASP A 90 11.75 -5.19 -4.32
N LEU A 91 11.03 -4.26 -4.99
CA LEU A 91 9.57 -4.24 -5.02
C LEU A 91 9.01 -5.55 -5.59
N LYS A 92 9.43 -5.96 -6.79
CA LYS A 92 8.94 -7.20 -7.44
C LYS A 92 9.33 -8.46 -6.69
N LYS A 93 10.49 -8.44 -6.02
CA LYS A 93 10.98 -9.55 -5.22
C LYS A 93 10.12 -9.75 -3.98
N ASN A 94 9.89 -8.68 -3.23
CA ASN A 94 9.38 -8.72 -1.87
C ASN A 94 7.86 -8.52 -1.77
N ILE A 95 7.26 -7.89 -2.77
CA ILE A 95 5.81 -7.66 -2.84
C ILE A 95 5.27 -8.41 -4.04
N LYS A 96 4.37 -9.36 -3.80
CA LYS A 96 3.62 -10.07 -4.84
C LYS A 96 2.26 -9.40 -4.99
N ALA A 97 2.03 -8.84 -6.18
CA ALA A 97 0.79 -8.18 -6.55
C ALA A 97 0.50 -8.42 -8.03
N ARG A 98 -0.75 -8.24 -8.44
CA ARG A 98 -1.14 -8.38 -9.86
C ARG A 98 -0.68 -7.18 -10.69
N HIS A 99 -0.65 -5.98 -10.10
CA HIS A 99 -0.34 -4.74 -10.80
C HIS A 99 0.83 -3.99 -10.13
N TYR A 100 1.76 -3.47 -10.95
CA TYR A 100 2.95 -2.69 -10.56
C TYR A 100 3.05 -1.38 -11.35
#